data_AF-A0A3P6THR6-F1
#
_entry.id   AF-A0A3P6THR6-F1
#
_cell.length_a   1.000
_cell.length_b   1.000
_cell.length_c   1.000
_cell.angle_alpha   90.00
_cell.angle_beta   90.00
_cell.angle_gamma   90.00
#
_symmetry.space_group_name_H-M   'P 1'
#
loop_
_entity.id
_entity.type
_entity.pdbx_description
1 polymer ?
#
loop_
_entity_poly.entity_id
_entity_poly.type
_entity_poly.pdbx_seq_one_letter_code
_entity_poly.pdbx_strand_id
1 'polypeptide(L)'
;MFLKMRPEAYPDLDTIAVTGNSIGDLAGWNIFGANVTHRYVSFVNLSDNAISAIDSYTFRGLPAVEYFFLHDNAIERIGADPFRSVSSYS
;
A
#
# COMPACT_ATOMS: atom_id res chain seq x y z
N MET A 1 9.22 0.42 1.14
CA MET A 1 9.22 1.90 1.16
C MET A 1 9.15 2.44 2.60
N PHE A 2 8.05 2.24 3.32
CA PHE A 2 7.76 2.79 4.65
C PHE A 2 8.32 1.96 5.81
N LEU A 3 9.61 1.62 5.77
CA LEU A 3 10.21 0.64 6.71
C LEU A 3 10.20 1.08 8.19
N LYS A 4 10.04 2.38 8.46
CA LYS A 4 9.98 2.96 9.81
C LYS A 4 8.55 3.13 10.34
N MET A 5 7.53 3.02 9.48
CA MET A 5 6.12 3.11 9.90
C MET A 5 5.68 1.74 10.41
N ARG A 6 5.95 1.48 11.69
CA ARG A 6 5.73 0.19 12.33
C ARG A 6 4.49 0.22 13.23
N PRO A 7 3.67 -0.84 13.26
CA PRO A 7 2.47 -0.88 14.12
C PRO A 7 2.78 -0.69 15.60
N GLU A 8 3.97 -1.09 16.07
CA GLU A 8 4.37 -0.91 17.47
C GLU A 8 4.60 0.56 17.85
N ALA A 9 4.98 1.39 16.88
CA ALA A 9 5.19 2.82 17.08
C ALA A 9 3.94 3.65 16.76
N TYR A 10 3.08 3.15 15.88
CA TYR A 10 1.85 3.80 15.44
C TYR A 10 0.67 2.82 15.52
N PRO A 11 0.26 2.40 16.73
CA PRO A 11 -0.74 1.35 16.91
C PRO A 11 -2.13 1.75 16.38
N ASP A 12 -2.41 3.05 16.37
CA ASP A 12 -3.71 3.62 15.97
C ASP A 12 -3.65 4.28 14.58
N LEU A 13 -2.62 3.95 13.76
CA LEU A 13 -2.50 4.48 12.42
C LEU A 13 -3.68 4.00 11.56
N ASP A 14 -4.51 4.94 11.13
CA ASP A 14 -5.67 4.69 10.28
C ASP A 14 -5.48 5.23 8.85
N THR A 15 -4.91 6.43 8.74
CA THR A 15 -4.81 7.15 7.47
C THR A 15 -3.36 7.26 7.03
N ILE A 16 -3.10 6.90 5.78
CA ILE A 16 -1.83 7.10 5.09
C ILE A 16 -2.07 7.96 3.86
N ALA A 17 -1.50 9.18 3.85
CA ALA A 17 -1.53 10.06 2.70
C ALA A 17 -0.09 10.44 2.32
N VAL A 18 0.34 9.96 1.16
CA VAL A 18 1.64 10.28 0.56
C VAL A 18 1.36 10.59 -0.89
N THR A 19 1.53 11.85 -1.31
CA THR A 19 1.24 12.31 -2.66
C THR A 19 2.33 13.27 -3.14
N GLY A 20 2.47 13.43 -4.46
CA GLY A 20 3.47 14.31 -5.07
C GLY A 20 4.92 13.82 -4.94
N ASN A 21 5.15 12.50 -4.95
CA ASN A 21 6.51 11.94 -4.90
C ASN A 21 6.85 11.11 -6.15
N SER A 22 8.01 10.46 -6.13
CA SER A 22 8.47 9.57 -7.21
C SER A 22 8.80 8.20 -6.62
N ILE A 23 7.77 7.45 -6.24
CA ILE A 23 7.89 6.13 -5.60
C ILE A 23 8.43 5.08 -6.56
N GLY A 24 7.94 5.03 -7.81
CA GLY A 24 8.39 4.08 -8.82
C GLY A 24 7.85 2.65 -8.63
N ASP A 25 8.68 1.64 -8.88
CA ASP A 25 8.27 0.23 -8.86
C ASP A 25 8.05 -0.27 -7.43
N LEU A 26 6.84 -0.77 -7.13
CA LEU A 26 6.47 -1.34 -5.85
C LEU A 26 6.23 -2.85 -5.90
N ALA A 27 6.41 -3.51 -7.04
CA ALA A 27 6.19 -4.95 -7.14
C ALA A 27 7.30 -5.74 -6.42
N GLY A 28 6.95 -6.93 -5.95
CA GLY A 28 7.86 -7.87 -5.29
C GLY A 28 8.05 -7.61 -3.79
N TRP A 29 7.55 -6.50 -3.26
CA TRP A 29 7.81 -6.10 -1.88
C TRP A 29 6.57 -5.52 -1.21
N ASN A 30 6.33 -5.91 0.05
CA ASN A 30 5.39 -5.19 0.91
C ASN A 30 5.91 -3.78 1.19
N ILE A 31 5.07 -2.75 1.02
CA ILE A 31 5.49 -1.35 1.17
C ILE A 31 6.04 -1.02 2.57
N PHE A 32 5.68 -1.76 3.62
CA PHE A 32 6.21 -1.60 4.99
C PHE A 32 7.40 -2.51 5.35
N GLY A 33 7.82 -3.38 4.42
CA GLY A 33 8.88 -4.36 4.64
C GLY A 33 8.34 -5.76 4.99
N ALA A 34 9.27 -6.71 5.14
CA ALA A 34 8.93 -8.10 5.39
C ALA A 34 8.14 -8.27 6.70
N ASN A 35 7.05 -9.05 6.64
CA ASN A 35 6.22 -9.42 7.79
C ASN A 35 5.64 -8.25 8.59
N VAL A 36 5.32 -7.13 7.94
CA VAL A 36 4.65 -5.99 8.57
C VAL A 36 3.20 -5.89 8.11
N THR A 37 2.29 -5.78 9.08
CA THR A 37 0.85 -5.63 8.83
C THR A 37 0.27 -4.52 9.70
N HIS A 38 -0.33 -3.52 9.06
CA HIS A 38 -1.12 -2.47 9.68
C HIS A 38 -2.60 -2.88 9.64
N ARG A 39 -3.12 -3.39 10.76
CA ARG A 39 -4.46 -3.99 10.83
C ARG A 39 -5.61 -2.99 10.83
N TYR A 40 -5.32 -1.72 11.05
CA TYR A 40 -6.34 -0.67 11.25
C TYR A 40 -6.29 0.44 10.21
N VAL A 41 -5.34 0.38 9.25
CA VAL A 41 -5.29 1.38 8.18
C VAL A 41 -6.47 1.15 7.24
N SER A 42 -7.44 2.07 7.28
CA SER A 42 -8.64 2.04 6.44
C SER A 42 -8.51 2.93 5.20
N PHE A 43 -7.67 3.97 5.27
CA PHE A 43 -7.53 4.96 4.21
C PHE A 43 -6.08 5.05 3.71
N VAL A 44 -5.90 4.82 2.42
CA VAL A 44 -4.61 4.94 1.74
C VAL A 44 -4.75 5.81 0.50
N ASN A 45 -4.04 6.94 0.50
CA ASN A 45 -3.86 7.77 -0.68
C ASN A 45 -2.40 7.77 -1.09
N LEU A 46 -2.13 7.13 -2.23
CA LEU A 46 -0.84 7.08 -2.91
C LEU A 46 -0.95 7.70 -4.32
N SER A 47 -1.87 8.64 -4.53
CA SER A 47 -1.98 9.37 -5.79
C SER A 47 -0.76 10.22 -6.10
N ASP A 48 -0.51 10.49 -7.38
CA ASP A 48 0.59 11.37 -7.83
C ASP A 48 1.96 10.94 -7.29
N ASN A 49 2.33 9.68 -7.50
CA ASN A 49 3.59 9.14 -6.98
C ASN A 49 4.46 8.44 -8.02
N ALA A 50 4.11 8.54 -9.30
CA ALA A 50 4.79 7.83 -10.38
C ALA A 50 4.98 6.32 -10.11
N ILE A 51 4.02 5.68 -9.41
CA ILE A 51 4.05 4.24 -9.18
C ILE A 51 3.95 3.53 -10.54
N SER A 52 4.92 2.70 -10.87
CA SER A 52 5.01 2.06 -12.19
C SER A 52 4.55 0.60 -12.20
N ALA A 53 4.61 -0.07 -11.04
CA ALA A 53 4.20 -1.46 -10.94
C ALA A 53 3.76 -1.89 -9.54
N ILE A 54 2.80 -2.82 -9.48
CA ILE A 54 2.23 -3.41 -8.26
C ILE A 54 1.98 -4.91 -8.43
N ASP A 55 1.96 -5.67 -7.35
CA ASP A 55 1.59 -7.10 -7.33
C ASP A 55 1.01 -7.56 -5.97
N SER A 56 0.76 -8.87 -5.83
CA SER A 56 0.19 -9.47 -4.59
C SER A 56 1.00 -9.23 -3.31
N TYR A 57 2.27 -8.82 -3.41
CA TYR A 57 3.09 -8.48 -2.25
C TYR A 57 2.94 -7.02 -1.86
N THR A 58 2.73 -6.13 -2.83
CA THR A 58 2.77 -4.67 -2.66
C THR A 58 1.94 -4.20 -1.47
N PHE A 59 0.65 -4.54 -1.45
CA PHE A 59 -0.29 -4.06 -0.42
C PHE A 59 -0.62 -5.11 0.65
N ARG A 60 0.15 -6.21 0.73
CA ARG A 60 -0.13 -7.33 1.65
C ARG A 60 -0.19 -6.92 3.13
N GLY A 61 0.48 -5.84 3.51
CA GLY A 61 0.46 -5.30 4.86
C GLY A 61 -0.79 -4.51 5.24
N LEU A 62 -1.79 -4.38 4.36
CA LEU A 62 -2.93 -3.47 4.50
C LEU A 62 -4.30 -4.18 4.44
N PRO A 63 -4.61 -5.12 5.36
CA PRO A 63 -5.79 -5.98 5.24
C PRO A 63 -7.14 -5.29 5.47
N ALA A 64 -7.16 -4.07 6.00
CA ALA A 64 -8.37 -3.37 6.40
C ALA A 64 -8.67 -2.12 5.56
N VAL A 65 -7.98 -1.94 4.42
CA VAL A 65 -8.17 -0.75 3.58
C VAL A 65 -9.54 -0.77 2.93
N GLU A 66 -10.29 0.30 3.15
CA GLU A 66 -11.60 0.57 2.56
C GLU A 66 -11.52 1.60 1.44
N TYR A 67 -10.67 2.62 1.61
CA TYR A 67 -10.50 3.70 0.66
C TYR A 67 -9.08 3.68 0.11
N PHE A 68 -8.96 3.44 -1.19
CA PHE A 68 -7.65 3.29 -1.82
C PHE A 68 -7.52 4.11 -3.10
N PHE A 69 -6.69 5.16 -3.03
CA PHE A 69 -6.44 6.08 -4.14
C PHE A 69 -5.05 5.84 -4.76
N LEU A 70 -5.05 5.43 -6.02
CA LEU A 70 -3.86 5.22 -6.86
C LEU A 70 -3.89 6.05 -8.15
N HIS A 71 -4.81 7.01 -8.28
CA HIS A 71 -4.90 7.87 -9.46
C HIS A 71 -3.64 8.73 -9.65
N ASP A 72 -3.42 9.23 -10.86
CA ASP A 72 -2.24 10.03 -11.22
C ASP A 72 -0.90 9.31 -10.97
N ASN A 73 -0.90 7.99 -11.13
CA ASN A 73 0.31 7.18 -11.20
C ASN A 73 0.56 6.68 -12.64
N ALA A 74 1.73 6.07 -12.86
CA ALA A 74 2.14 5.54 -14.16
C ALA A 74 2.12 4.00 -14.16
N ILE A 75 1.07 3.39 -13.59
CA ILE A 75 1.00 1.94 -13.39
C ILE A 75 0.85 1.25 -14.75
N GLU A 76 1.93 0.68 -15.25
CA GLU A 76 1.98 -0.05 -16.53
C GLU A 76 2.06 -1.57 -16.32
N ARG A 77 2.53 -2.02 -15.15
CA ARG A 77 2.70 -3.44 -14.83
C ARG A 77 1.92 -3.85 -13.59
N ILE A 78 1.01 -4.80 -13.77
CA ILE A 78 0.19 -5.37 -12.69
C ILE A 78 0.49 -6.87 -12.61
N GLY A 79 1.03 -7.32 -11.47
CA GLY A 79 1.25 -8.73 -11.17
C GLY A 79 -0.03 -9.45 -10.73
N ALA A 80 0.09 -10.73 -10.34
CA ALA A 80 -1.05 -11.52 -9.87
C ALA A 80 -1.67 -10.90 -8.60
N ASP A 81 -3.01 -10.90 -8.55
CA ASP A 81 -3.87 -10.49 -7.43
C ASP A 81 -3.32 -9.32 -6.58
N PRO A 82 -3.07 -8.15 -7.17
CA PRO A 82 -2.44 -7.01 -6.48
C PRO A 82 -3.25 -6.51 -5.29
N PHE A 83 -4.55 -6.81 -5.29
CA PHE A 83 -5.52 -6.39 -4.28
C PHE A 83 -6.03 -7.55 -3.41
N ARG A 84 -5.44 -8.75 -3.50
CA ARG A 84 -5.89 -9.92 -2.72
C ARG A 84 -6.04 -9.65 -1.22
N SER A 85 -5.15 -8.81 -0.69
CA SER A 85 -5.08 -8.48 0.73
C SER A 85 -6.09 -7.42 1.17
N VAL A 86 -6.55 -6.56 0.27
CA VAL A 86 -7.51 -5.48 0.56
C VAL A 86 -8.97 -5.93 0.32
N SER A 87 -9.20 -7.18 -0.08
CA SER A 87 -10.52 -7.74 -0.31
C SER A 87 -11.12 -8.34 0.96
N SER A 88 -11.60 -7.52 1.89
CA SER A 88 -12.45 -7.99 2.99
C SER A 88 -13.93 -7.73 2.68
N TYR A 89 -14.54 -8.62 1.90
CA TYR A 89 -15.99 -8.85 1.98
C TYR A 89 -16.21 -10.35 2.17
N SER A 90 -16.49 -10.73 3.42
CA SER A 90 -17.21 -11.95 3.81
C SER A 90 -18.02 -11.64 5.05
#